data_AF-A0A380RE45-F1
#
_entry.id   AF-A0A380RE45-F1
#
_cell.length_a   1.000
_cell.length_b   1.000
_cell.length_c   1.000
_cell.angle_alpha   90.00
_cell.angle_beta   90.00
_cell.angle_gamma   90.00
#
_symmetry.space_group_name_H-M   'P 1'
#
loop_
_entity.id
_entity.type
_entity.pdbx_description
1 polymer ?
#
loop_
_entity_poly.entity_id
_entity_poly.type
_entity_poly.pdbx_seq_one_letter_code
_entity_poly.pdbx_strand_id
1 'polypeptide(L)'
;MDKKVIFQRLGIILAYPLAYAYVRLLMNFSEDFYINATVGAGDFHYNIAYPIFAILFIVVNEIVRRGRRGAEDKLTPQMIFWYLITFLSGLTATVGSTVILDDIEVVSVFAMHLGAVYSVLVSNKILLGGKTSGFIPADLIHGFYVKSFAGFPNFVVDWKAFSRKKPEIEPGEEPAPKKNPISAILFVIIMFVLMMIALGFMSSIDKDISNFLDNVFGDLADYFVHLRLEEIFVRGIFAIPVCFYLYGLMSRSAKSDGEREKRVASWLMRIRGKGKTVSSTLVYIAAGIFVVGYILFFIKRLTYMLGGFAGSVPDGMLVSHYAREGFFELVGIMAVNMCVYLAIILLGKTDSDGKFSVPSKILVTLLMVESIIFAAIAMSKLGLYYSIYGYTPKRILAMWATLALGFAALMTIITVHRGKPHFRAGVIFASVSYIAICILSGVLVAIGA
;
A
#
# COMPACT_ATOMS: atom_id res chain seq x y z
N MET A 1 14.01 -32.82 -11.82
CA MET A 1 13.08 -31.78 -12.31
C MET A 1 13.82 -30.44 -12.26
N ASP A 2 13.84 -29.67 -13.36
CA ASP A 2 14.52 -28.36 -13.41
C ASP A 2 14.00 -27.44 -12.28
N LYS A 3 14.91 -26.87 -11.47
CA LYS A 3 14.59 -25.95 -10.37
C LYS A 3 13.66 -24.83 -10.84
N LYS A 4 13.83 -24.36 -12.08
CA LYS A 4 12.98 -23.34 -12.70
C LYS A 4 11.52 -23.76 -12.79
N VAL A 5 11.26 -25.01 -13.21
CA VAL A 5 9.90 -25.57 -13.32
C VAL A 5 9.27 -25.74 -11.94
N ILE A 6 10.04 -26.17 -10.94
CA ILE A 6 9.56 -26.27 -9.54
C ILE A 6 9.06 -24.91 -9.04
N PHE A 7 9.87 -23.87 -9.17
CA PHE A 7 9.51 -22.52 -8.71
C PHE A 7 8.30 -21.95 -9.46
N GLN A 8 8.17 -22.18 -10.76
CA GLN A 8 6.99 -21.75 -11.52
C GLN A 8 5.71 -22.41 -11.01
N ARG A 9 5.74 -23.72 -10.73
CA ARG A 9 4.58 -24.45 -10.21
C ARG A 9 4.19 -23.98 -8.81
N LEU A 10 5.18 -23.84 -7.92
CA LEU A 10 4.95 -23.35 -6.56
C LEU A 10 4.34 -21.94 -6.56
N GLY A 11 4.83 -21.04 -7.41
CA GLY A 11 4.30 -19.67 -7.47
C GLY A 11 2.81 -19.60 -7.88
N ILE A 12 2.34 -20.51 -8.72
CA ILE A 12 0.92 -20.59 -9.12
C ILE A 12 0.07 -21.17 -7.98
N ILE A 13 0.54 -22.26 -7.35
CA ILE A 13 -0.18 -22.94 -6.26
C ILE A 13 -0.34 -22.00 -5.06
N LEU A 14 0.70 -21.23 -4.73
CA LEU A 14 0.69 -20.31 -3.58
C LEU A 14 -0.06 -18.99 -3.84
N ALA A 15 -0.45 -18.70 -5.09
CA ALA A 15 -1.09 -17.43 -5.43
C ALA A 15 -2.45 -17.24 -4.76
N TYR A 16 -3.30 -18.27 -4.78
CA TYR A 16 -4.64 -18.20 -4.18
C TYR A 16 -4.59 -18.20 -2.65
N PRO A 17 -3.83 -19.07 -1.96
CA PRO A 17 -3.63 -18.97 -0.51
C PRO A 17 -3.10 -17.61 -0.06
N LEU A 18 -2.16 -17.01 -0.80
CA LEU A 18 -1.66 -15.68 -0.51
C LEU A 18 -2.75 -14.62 -0.64
N ALA A 19 -3.56 -14.68 -1.69
CA ALA A 19 -4.68 -13.77 -1.88
C ALA A 19 -5.76 -13.90 -0.82
N TYR A 20 -6.08 -15.14 -0.42
CA TYR A 20 -7.00 -15.40 0.67
C TYR A 20 -6.49 -14.83 1.99
N ALA A 21 -5.20 -15.03 2.30
CA ALA A 21 -4.57 -14.44 3.48
C ALA A 21 -4.60 -12.90 3.45
N TYR A 22 -4.41 -12.29 2.27
CA TYR A 22 -4.50 -10.84 2.09
C TYR A 22 -5.93 -10.29 2.28
N VAL A 23 -6.94 -10.96 1.71
CA VAL A 23 -8.34 -10.56 1.90
C VAL A 23 -8.75 -10.70 3.36
N ARG A 24 -8.32 -11.78 4.01
CA ARG A 24 -8.49 -11.94 5.46
C ARG A 24 -7.82 -10.78 6.20
N LEU A 25 -6.62 -10.34 5.77
CA LEU A 25 -5.85 -9.26 6.40
C LEU A 25 -6.60 -7.93 6.35
N LEU A 26 -7.29 -7.66 5.25
CA LEU A 26 -8.08 -6.44 5.08
C LEU A 26 -9.47 -6.50 5.71
N MET A 27 -10.09 -7.69 5.80
CA MET A 27 -11.49 -7.83 6.21
C MET A 27 -11.72 -8.15 7.68
N ASN A 28 -10.81 -8.86 8.35
CA ASN A 28 -10.80 -9.16 9.80
C ASN A 28 -9.84 -10.33 10.07
N PHE A 29 -8.52 -10.10 9.98
CA PHE A 29 -7.51 -11.02 10.54
C PHE A 29 -7.28 -10.73 12.02
N SER A 30 -7.99 -9.75 12.55
CA SER A 30 -7.85 -9.14 13.86
C SER A 30 -8.71 -9.83 14.92
N GLU A 31 -8.82 -11.15 14.91
CA GLU A 31 -9.41 -11.90 16.06
C GLU A 31 -8.58 -13.14 16.40
N ASP A 32 -7.95 -13.78 15.40
CA ASP A 32 -7.37 -15.13 15.57
C ASP A 32 -5.86 -15.16 15.87
N PHE A 33 -5.12 -14.06 15.67
CA PHE A 33 -3.65 -13.99 15.81
C PHE A 33 -3.20 -12.88 16.77
N TYR A 34 -3.92 -12.71 17.87
CA TYR A 34 -3.48 -11.85 18.95
C TYR A 34 -2.57 -12.58 19.91
N ILE A 35 -1.41 -11.97 20.17
CA ILE A 35 -0.63 -12.27 21.35
C ILE A 35 -1.02 -11.21 22.39
N ASN A 36 -1.62 -11.67 23.48
CA ASN A 36 -1.80 -10.84 24.66
C ASN A 36 -0.47 -10.82 25.41
N ALA A 37 0.09 -9.65 25.59
CA ALA A 37 1.27 -9.47 26.39
C ALA A 37 1.06 -8.29 27.33
N THR A 38 1.21 -8.57 28.61
CA THR A 38 1.19 -7.55 29.66
C THR A 38 2.63 -7.07 29.83
N VAL A 39 2.89 -5.83 29.44
CA VAL A 39 4.20 -5.19 29.60
C VAL A 39 4.01 -3.94 30.45
N GLY A 40 4.60 -3.93 31.66
CA GLY A 40 4.42 -2.82 32.60
C GLY A 40 2.98 -2.73 33.12
N ALA A 41 2.36 -1.55 32.98
CA ALA A 41 1.01 -1.25 33.47
C ALA A 41 -0.10 -1.42 32.40
N GLY A 42 0.22 -1.90 31.19
CA GLY A 42 -0.73 -2.02 30.08
C GLY A 42 -0.89 -3.45 29.55
N ASP A 43 -2.12 -3.81 29.21
CA ASP A 43 -2.44 -5.00 28.43
C ASP A 43 -2.34 -4.66 26.94
N PHE A 44 -1.39 -5.30 26.23
CA PHE A 44 -1.19 -5.11 24.80
C PHE A 44 -1.73 -6.30 24.02
N HIS A 45 -2.55 -6.01 23.01
CA HIS A 45 -3.02 -6.97 22.01
C HIS A 45 -2.22 -6.79 20.72
N TYR A 46 -1.23 -7.67 20.49
CA TYR A 46 -0.36 -7.61 19.32
C TYR A 46 -0.88 -8.53 18.21
N ASN A 47 -1.23 -7.97 17.04
CA ASN A 47 -1.60 -8.76 15.87
C ASN A 47 -0.37 -9.09 15.01
N ILE A 48 0.17 -10.31 15.13
CA ILE A 48 1.36 -10.75 14.38
C ILE A 48 1.06 -11.15 12.92
N ALA A 49 -0.19 -11.06 12.46
CA ALA A 49 -0.56 -11.45 11.10
C ALA A 49 0.10 -10.58 10.03
N TYR A 50 0.27 -9.28 10.28
CA TYR A 50 0.88 -8.34 9.34
C TYR A 50 2.33 -8.70 8.96
N PRO A 51 3.28 -8.88 9.90
CA PRO A 51 4.64 -9.28 9.56
C PRO A 51 4.71 -10.69 8.97
N ILE A 52 3.86 -11.63 9.42
CA ILE A 52 3.77 -12.98 8.82
C ILE A 52 3.36 -12.87 7.34
N PHE A 53 2.31 -12.09 7.05
CA PHE A 53 1.85 -11.87 5.69
C PHE A 53 2.93 -11.22 4.83
N ALA A 54 3.64 -10.22 5.36
CA ALA A 54 4.74 -9.58 4.64
C ALA A 54 5.84 -10.60 4.26
N ILE A 55 6.22 -11.51 5.17
CA ILE A 55 7.16 -12.60 4.88
C ILE A 55 6.61 -13.52 3.79
N LEU A 56 5.35 -13.98 3.94
CA LEU A 56 4.71 -14.85 2.96
C LEU A 56 4.69 -14.20 1.56
N PHE A 57 4.33 -12.93 1.48
CA PHE A 57 4.34 -12.16 0.24
C PHE A 57 5.75 -12.09 -0.38
N ILE A 58 6.77 -11.78 0.41
CA ILE A 58 8.17 -11.70 -0.04
C ILE A 58 8.64 -13.06 -0.56
N VAL A 59 8.33 -14.15 0.16
CA VAL A 59 8.70 -15.52 -0.22
C VAL A 59 8.02 -15.91 -1.53
N VAL A 60 6.71 -15.66 -1.68
CA VAL A 60 5.99 -15.98 -2.92
C VAL A 60 6.51 -15.15 -4.10
N ASN A 61 6.79 -13.86 -3.89
CA ASN A 61 7.41 -13.02 -4.91
C ASN A 61 8.78 -13.57 -5.33
N GLU A 62 9.60 -14.03 -4.38
CA GLU A 62 10.91 -14.61 -4.67
C GLU A 62 10.81 -15.94 -5.43
N ILE A 63 9.84 -16.79 -5.08
CA ILE A 63 9.54 -18.02 -5.82
C ILE A 63 9.17 -17.70 -7.27
N VAL A 64 8.25 -16.76 -7.49
CA VAL A 64 7.83 -16.34 -8.84
C VAL A 64 9.00 -15.73 -9.62
N ARG A 65 9.82 -14.89 -8.95
CA ARG A 65 11.03 -14.28 -9.52
C ARG A 65 12.02 -15.34 -9.98
N ARG A 66 12.41 -16.26 -9.10
CA ARG A 66 13.38 -17.34 -9.40
C ARG A 66 12.86 -18.30 -10.47
N GLY A 67 11.57 -18.60 -10.47
CA GLY A 67 10.94 -19.43 -11.50
C GLY A 67 11.00 -18.82 -12.90
N ARG A 68 11.12 -17.49 -13.02
CA ARG A 68 11.13 -16.81 -14.33
C ARG A 68 12.51 -16.30 -14.73
N ARG A 69 13.20 -15.63 -13.82
CA ARG A 69 14.52 -15.01 -14.06
C ARG A 69 15.70 -15.96 -13.85
N GLY A 70 15.46 -17.12 -13.24
CA GLY A 70 16.49 -18.12 -12.93
C GLY A 70 16.82 -18.15 -11.43
N ALA A 71 17.16 -19.33 -10.93
CA ALA A 71 17.40 -19.56 -9.50
C ALA A 71 18.69 -18.91 -8.97
N GLU A 72 19.60 -18.49 -9.86
CA GLU A 72 20.90 -17.91 -9.53
C GLU A 72 20.89 -16.38 -9.43
N ASP A 73 19.74 -15.72 -9.70
CA ASP A 73 19.63 -14.25 -9.60
C ASP A 73 19.73 -13.79 -8.14
N LYS A 74 20.94 -13.39 -7.74
CA LYS A 74 21.25 -12.96 -6.36
C LYS A 74 20.46 -11.71 -5.97
N LEU A 75 20.11 -11.62 -4.68
CA LEU A 75 19.51 -10.43 -4.10
C LEU A 75 20.56 -9.31 -4.02
N THR A 76 20.20 -8.12 -4.49
CA THR A 76 21.04 -6.93 -4.31
C THR A 76 20.71 -6.23 -2.99
N PRO A 77 21.62 -5.40 -2.42
CA PRO A 77 21.34 -4.66 -1.19
C PRO A 77 20.08 -3.79 -1.27
N GLN A 78 19.76 -3.24 -2.46
CA GLN A 78 18.55 -2.45 -2.67
C GLN A 78 17.27 -3.30 -2.55
N MET A 79 17.30 -4.56 -3.01
CA MET A 79 16.16 -5.48 -2.89
C MET A 79 15.92 -5.84 -1.43
N ILE A 80 17.00 -6.19 -0.72
CA ILE A 80 16.95 -6.54 0.70
C ILE A 80 16.40 -5.36 1.50
N PHE A 81 16.88 -4.15 1.23
CA PHE A 81 16.37 -2.94 1.87
C PHE A 81 14.86 -2.79 1.72
N TRP A 82 14.31 -2.91 0.50
CA TRP A 82 12.87 -2.73 0.28
C TRP A 82 12.01 -3.89 0.79
N TYR A 83 12.54 -5.12 0.80
CA TYR A 83 11.91 -6.23 1.52
C TYR A 83 11.89 -5.99 3.03
N LEU A 84 12.99 -5.50 3.60
CA LEU A 84 13.07 -5.17 5.02
C LEU A 84 12.10 -4.05 5.38
N ILE A 85 12.01 -2.98 4.58
CA ILE A 85 11.02 -1.91 4.78
C ILE A 85 9.60 -2.48 4.74
N THR A 86 9.28 -3.35 3.78
CA THR A 86 7.94 -3.98 3.68
C THR A 86 7.61 -4.81 4.92
N PHE A 87 8.56 -5.62 5.39
CA PHE A 87 8.42 -6.41 6.60
C PHE A 87 8.26 -5.53 7.86
N LEU A 88 9.12 -4.53 8.01
CA LEU A 88 9.09 -3.62 9.16
C LEU A 88 7.81 -2.77 9.19
N SER A 89 7.26 -2.38 8.04
CA SER A 89 5.92 -1.75 7.99
C SER A 89 4.81 -2.71 8.44
N GLY A 90 4.93 -4.01 8.14
CA GLY A 90 4.04 -5.02 8.72
C GLY A 90 4.21 -5.13 10.24
N LEU A 91 5.45 -5.12 10.73
CA LEU A 91 5.75 -5.15 12.17
C LEU A 91 5.20 -3.92 12.91
N THR A 92 5.28 -2.72 12.32
CA THR A 92 4.71 -1.52 12.94
C THR A 92 3.18 -1.56 13.00
N ALA A 93 2.52 -2.25 12.07
CA ALA A 93 1.08 -2.48 12.14
C ALA A 93 0.68 -3.38 13.33
N THR A 94 1.53 -4.36 13.69
CA THR A 94 1.34 -5.19 14.90
C THR A 94 1.37 -4.38 16.19
N VAL A 95 2.25 -3.38 16.26
CA VAL A 95 2.31 -2.45 17.40
C VAL A 95 1.09 -1.52 17.39
N GLY A 96 0.58 -1.19 16.20
CA GLY A 96 -0.58 -0.33 16.00
C GLY A 96 -1.92 -0.89 16.46
N SER A 97 -2.06 -2.22 16.57
CA SER A 97 -3.36 -2.89 16.76
C SER A 97 -3.96 -2.82 18.18
N THR A 98 -3.42 -1.99 19.05
CA THR A 98 -4.02 -1.71 20.36
C THR A 98 -5.01 -0.56 20.24
N VAL A 99 -6.07 -0.53 21.06
CA VAL A 99 -7.12 0.52 21.10
C VAL A 99 -6.58 1.97 21.12
N ILE A 100 -5.36 2.16 21.64
CA ILE A 100 -4.70 3.47 21.75
C ILE A 100 -4.03 3.90 20.42
N LEU A 101 -3.79 2.96 19.52
CA LEU A 101 -2.90 3.06 18.35
C LEU A 101 -3.58 2.77 16.99
N ASP A 102 -4.90 2.60 16.91
CA ASP A 102 -5.63 2.22 15.68
C ASP A 102 -5.24 3.03 14.42
N ASP A 103 -5.03 4.34 14.54
CA ASP A 103 -4.62 5.17 13.40
C ASP A 103 -3.22 4.80 12.86
N ILE A 104 -2.31 4.35 13.74
CA ILE A 104 -0.96 3.89 13.37
C ILE A 104 -1.03 2.56 12.62
N GLU A 105 -1.98 1.69 12.97
CA GLU A 105 -2.23 0.45 12.25
C GLU A 105 -2.61 0.74 10.79
N VAL A 106 -3.63 1.58 10.56
CA VAL A 106 -4.09 1.92 9.19
C VAL A 106 -2.94 2.49 8.35
N VAL A 107 -2.15 3.42 8.90
CA VAL A 107 -1.02 4.02 8.19
C VAL A 107 0.08 2.98 7.93
N SER A 108 0.35 2.08 8.88
CA SER A 108 1.36 1.02 8.74
C SER A 108 0.94 -0.02 7.70
N VAL A 109 -0.33 -0.41 7.68
CA VAL A 109 -0.90 -1.29 6.67
C VAL A 109 -0.78 -0.64 5.30
N PHE A 110 -1.15 0.63 5.16
CA PHE A 110 -0.98 1.36 3.90
C PHE A 110 0.49 1.43 3.45
N ALA A 111 1.42 1.72 4.37
CA ALA A 111 2.85 1.71 4.10
C ALA A 111 3.35 0.32 3.67
N MET A 112 2.87 -0.75 4.31
CA MET A 112 3.17 -2.13 3.94
C MET A 112 2.69 -2.44 2.52
N HIS A 113 1.51 -1.97 2.11
CA HIS A 113 0.98 -2.16 0.75
C HIS A 113 1.84 -1.44 -0.30
N LEU A 114 2.17 -0.16 -0.05
CA LEU A 114 3.07 0.59 -0.92
C LEU A 114 4.45 -0.09 -1.01
N GLY A 115 4.99 -0.53 0.12
CA GLY A 115 6.25 -1.27 0.22
C GLY A 115 6.20 -2.59 -0.55
N ALA A 116 5.13 -3.36 -0.42
CA ALA A 116 4.93 -4.62 -1.12
C ALA A 116 4.99 -4.43 -2.63
N VAL A 117 4.20 -3.49 -3.18
CA VAL A 117 4.22 -3.18 -4.62
C VAL A 117 5.59 -2.70 -5.07
N TYR A 118 6.19 -1.76 -4.33
CA TYR A 118 7.49 -1.20 -4.68
C TYR A 118 8.61 -2.25 -4.63
N SER A 119 8.57 -3.15 -3.65
CA SER A 119 9.55 -4.23 -3.49
C SER A 119 9.50 -5.23 -4.64
N VAL A 120 8.32 -5.51 -5.23
CA VAL A 120 8.20 -6.33 -6.44
C VAL A 120 8.86 -5.65 -7.64
N LEU A 121 8.70 -4.34 -7.80
CA LEU A 121 9.34 -3.60 -8.91
C LEU A 121 10.87 -3.57 -8.75
N VAL A 122 11.34 -3.33 -7.53
CA VAL A 122 12.77 -3.34 -7.19
C VAL A 122 13.37 -4.73 -7.40
N SER A 123 12.74 -5.80 -6.89
CA SER A 123 13.25 -7.16 -6.97
C SER A 123 13.36 -7.66 -8.40
N ASN A 124 12.48 -7.18 -9.28
CA ASN A 124 12.47 -7.51 -10.70
C ASN A 124 13.28 -6.53 -11.57
N LYS A 125 13.98 -5.55 -10.99
CA LYS A 125 14.88 -4.60 -11.69
C LYS A 125 14.15 -3.76 -12.75
N ILE A 126 12.89 -3.39 -12.48
CA ILE A 126 12.00 -2.71 -13.44
C ILE A 126 11.54 -1.32 -12.98
N LEU A 127 12.30 -0.68 -12.08
CA LEU A 127 12.05 0.72 -11.76
C LEU A 127 12.31 1.60 -12.98
N LEU A 128 11.45 2.59 -13.21
CA LEU A 128 11.56 3.53 -14.34
C LEU A 128 12.91 4.25 -14.35
N GLY A 129 13.39 4.67 -13.18
CA GLY A 129 14.70 5.29 -13.03
C GLY A 129 15.88 4.32 -12.92
N GLY A 130 15.66 3.01 -13.08
CA GLY A 130 16.62 1.92 -12.84
C GLY A 130 17.00 1.71 -11.37
N LYS A 131 16.88 2.75 -10.54
CA LYS A 131 17.07 2.78 -9.09
C LYS A 131 15.98 3.64 -8.46
N THR A 132 15.88 3.58 -7.13
CA THR A 132 15.00 4.49 -6.37
C THR A 132 15.34 5.94 -6.70
N SER A 133 14.37 6.67 -7.23
CA SER A 133 14.52 8.00 -7.84
C SER A 133 13.23 8.80 -7.69
N GLY A 134 13.16 10.01 -8.26
CA GLY A 134 11.95 10.83 -8.25
C GLY A 134 10.74 10.22 -9.00
N PHE A 135 10.93 9.10 -9.70
CA PHE A 135 9.85 8.38 -10.38
C PHE A 135 8.97 7.52 -9.46
N ILE A 136 9.20 7.49 -8.15
CA ILE A 136 8.42 6.63 -7.22
C ILE A 136 6.90 6.73 -7.40
N PRO A 137 6.28 7.92 -7.53
CA PRO A 137 4.83 7.97 -7.78
C PRO A 137 4.43 7.25 -9.07
N ALA A 138 5.21 7.43 -10.14
CA ALA A 138 4.98 6.75 -11.42
C ALA A 138 5.29 5.25 -11.34
N ASP A 139 6.33 4.83 -10.61
CA ASP A 139 6.65 3.43 -10.34
C ASP A 139 5.50 2.77 -9.60
N LEU A 140 4.98 3.39 -8.53
CA LEU A 140 3.85 2.88 -7.75
C LEU A 140 2.59 2.78 -8.62
N ILE A 141 2.20 3.83 -9.36
CA ILE A 141 1.05 3.78 -10.27
C ILE A 141 1.22 2.67 -11.31
N HIS A 142 2.42 2.55 -11.88
CA HIS A 142 2.74 1.51 -12.86
C HIS A 142 2.66 0.11 -12.25
N GLY A 143 3.11 -0.06 -11.00
CA GLY A 143 2.94 -1.30 -10.23
C GLY A 143 1.47 -1.61 -9.98
N PHE A 144 0.77 -0.72 -9.28
CA PHE A 144 -0.62 -0.87 -8.84
C PHE A 144 -1.58 -1.16 -9.99
N TYR A 145 -1.45 -0.44 -11.10
CA TYR A 145 -2.41 -0.50 -12.18
C TYR A 145 -1.87 -1.28 -13.37
N VAL A 146 -0.72 -0.88 -13.91
CA VAL A 146 -0.26 -1.45 -15.19
C VAL A 146 0.22 -2.89 -15.01
N LYS A 147 1.05 -3.16 -13.99
CA LYS A 147 1.63 -4.50 -13.79
C LYS A 147 0.61 -5.47 -13.21
N SER A 148 -0.14 -5.07 -12.20
CA SER A 148 -1.17 -5.92 -11.59
C SER A 148 -2.22 -6.33 -12.62
N PHE A 149 -2.92 -5.37 -13.25
CA PHE A 149 -4.03 -5.69 -14.16
C PHE A 149 -3.59 -6.28 -15.50
N ALA A 150 -2.53 -5.76 -16.14
CA ALA A 150 -2.05 -6.38 -17.39
C ALA A 150 -1.45 -7.78 -17.16
N GLY A 151 -1.16 -8.13 -15.91
CA GLY A 151 -0.72 -9.45 -15.50
C GLY A 151 -1.85 -10.44 -15.23
N PHE A 152 -3.12 -10.03 -15.13
CA PHE A 152 -4.24 -10.92 -14.81
C PHE A 152 -4.27 -12.19 -15.68
N PRO A 153 -4.14 -12.11 -17.02
CA PRO A 153 -4.21 -13.31 -17.86
C PRO A 153 -3.09 -14.32 -17.59
N ASN A 154 -1.97 -13.91 -16.98
CA ASN A 154 -0.85 -14.80 -16.70
C ASN A 154 -1.27 -15.94 -15.77
N PHE A 155 -2.14 -15.70 -14.79
CA PHE A 155 -2.60 -16.76 -13.89
C PHE A 155 -3.26 -17.89 -14.69
N VAL A 156 -4.19 -17.56 -15.59
CA VAL A 156 -4.89 -18.55 -16.43
C VAL A 156 -3.94 -19.24 -17.40
N VAL A 157 -3.06 -18.48 -18.06
CA VAL A 157 -2.09 -19.04 -19.01
C VAL A 157 -1.16 -20.02 -18.32
N ASP A 158 -0.60 -19.62 -17.18
CA ASP A 158 0.37 -20.42 -16.45
C ASP A 158 -0.32 -21.62 -15.75
N TRP A 159 -1.57 -21.46 -15.28
CA TRP A 159 -2.41 -22.57 -14.77
C TRP A 159 -2.75 -23.62 -15.84
N LYS A 160 -3.08 -23.18 -17.07
CA LYS A 160 -3.31 -24.10 -18.20
C LYS A 160 -2.05 -24.86 -18.56
N ALA A 161 -0.89 -24.19 -18.56
CA ALA A 161 0.40 -24.84 -18.78
C ALA A 161 0.74 -25.85 -17.68
N PHE A 162 0.37 -25.55 -16.42
CA PHE A 162 0.47 -26.48 -15.29
C PHE A 162 -0.43 -27.71 -15.47
N SER A 163 -1.68 -27.50 -15.89
CA SER A 163 -2.70 -28.56 -16.01
C SER A 163 -2.51 -29.46 -17.25
N ARG A 164 -1.78 -29.00 -18.27
CA ARG A 164 -1.39 -29.79 -19.44
C ARG A 164 -0.23 -30.73 -19.10
N LYS A 165 -0.49 -31.76 -18.29
CA LYS A 165 0.23 -33.03 -18.47
C LYS A 165 -0.36 -33.68 -19.73
N LYS A 166 0.43 -33.78 -20.81
CA LYS A 166 0.13 -34.78 -21.85
C LYS A 166 0.16 -36.14 -21.16
N PRO A 167 -0.91 -36.96 -21.21
CA PRO A 167 -0.68 -38.40 -21.13
C PRO A 167 0.20 -38.75 -22.33
N GLU A 168 1.28 -39.49 -22.12
CA GLU A 168 1.83 -40.31 -23.20
C GLU A 168 0.71 -41.28 -23.57
N ILE A 169 -0.01 -40.96 -24.65
CA ILE A 169 -0.95 -41.89 -25.25
C ILE A 169 -0.08 -42.74 -26.17
N GLU A 170 0.12 -44.01 -25.81
CA GLU A 170 0.70 -44.99 -26.72
C GLU A 170 -0.19 -45.06 -27.98
N PRO A 171 0.40 -45.14 -29.20
CA PRO A 171 -0.37 -45.13 -30.43
C PRO A 171 -1.19 -46.41 -30.54
N GLY A 172 -2.47 -46.37 -30.16
CA GLY A 172 -3.39 -47.50 -30.29
C GLY A 172 -4.60 -47.52 -29.34
N GLU A 173 -4.62 -46.75 -28.25
CA GLU A 173 -5.78 -46.73 -27.34
C GLU A 173 -6.84 -45.71 -27.78
N GLU A 174 -8.08 -46.19 -27.95
CA GLU A 174 -9.25 -45.31 -28.11
C GLU A 174 -9.39 -44.40 -26.89
N PRO A 175 -9.67 -43.10 -27.07
CA PRO A 175 -9.81 -42.18 -25.95
C PRO A 175 -11.01 -42.61 -25.10
N ALA A 176 -10.74 -43.05 -23.87
CA ALA A 176 -11.79 -43.34 -22.89
C ALA A 176 -12.77 -42.14 -22.82
N PRO A 177 -14.11 -42.38 -22.80
CA PRO A 177 -15.08 -41.32 -22.80
C PRO A 177 -14.82 -40.40 -21.60
N LYS A 178 -14.55 -39.12 -21.86
CA LYS A 178 -14.41 -38.10 -20.83
C LYS A 178 -15.71 -38.03 -20.04
N LYS A 179 -15.76 -38.68 -18.88
CA LYS A 179 -16.86 -38.52 -17.92
C LYS A 179 -16.86 -37.05 -17.50
N ASN A 180 -17.86 -36.30 -17.95
CA ASN A 180 -18.02 -34.89 -17.57
C ASN A 180 -18.42 -34.85 -16.09
N PRO A 181 -17.55 -34.40 -15.17
CA PRO A 181 -17.89 -34.34 -13.75
C PRO A 181 -19.10 -33.43 -13.48
N ILE A 182 -19.38 -32.50 -14.40
CA ILE A 182 -20.52 -31.59 -14.37
C ILE A 182 -21.86 -32.35 -14.41
N SER A 183 -21.99 -33.44 -15.15
CA SER A 183 -23.27 -34.18 -15.23
C SER A 183 -23.55 -34.96 -13.94
N ALA A 184 -22.52 -35.51 -13.29
CA ALA A 184 -22.64 -36.15 -11.99
C ALA A 184 -22.99 -35.14 -10.89
N ILE A 185 -22.35 -33.97 -10.89
CA ILE A 185 -22.66 -32.89 -9.94
C ILE A 185 -24.10 -32.40 -10.15
N LEU A 186 -24.52 -32.18 -11.40
CA LEU A 186 -25.89 -31.76 -11.73
C LEU A 186 -26.92 -32.78 -11.26
N PHE A 187 -26.67 -34.08 -11.47
CA PHE A 187 -27.55 -35.14 -11.00
C PHE A 187 -27.68 -35.15 -9.47
N VAL A 188 -26.57 -35.02 -8.74
CA VAL A 188 -26.57 -34.95 -7.26
C VAL A 188 -27.36 -33.73 -6.77
N ILE A 189 -27.19 -32.57 -7.39
CA ILE A 189 -27.95 -31.35 -7.04
C ILE A 189 -29.45 -31.55 -7.28
N ILE A 190 -29.84 -32.10 -8.43
CA ILE A 190 -31.25 -32.36 -8.75
C ILE A 190 -31.85 -33.34 -7.74
N MET A 191 -31.15 -34.44 -7.42
CA MET A 191 -31.61 -35.41 -6.43
C MET A 191 -31.72 -34.80 -5.03
N PHE A 192 -30.79 -33.93 -4.64
CA PHE A 192 -30.84 -33.23 -3.36
C PHE A 192 -32.04 -32.27 -3.28
N VAL A 193 -32.32 -31.51 -4.34
CA VAL A 193 -33.51 -30.63 -4.40
C VAL A 193 -34.80 -31.44 -4.29
N LEU A 194 -34.91 -32.55 -5.02
CA LEU A 194 -36.07 -33.44 -4.92
C LEU A 194 -36.22 -34.05 -3.53
N MET A 195 -35.10 -34.39 -2.86
CA MET A 195 -35.11 -34.85 -1.47
C MET A 195 -35.61 -33.76 -0.51
N MET A 196 -35.17 -32.51 -0.66
CA MET A 196 -35.66 -31.39 0.15
C MET A 196 -37.16 -31.15 -0.03
N ILE A 197 -37.67 -31.26 -1.26
CA ILE A 197 -39.11 -31.16 -1.55
C ILE A 197 -39.86 -32.31 -0.87
N ALA A 198 -39.36 -33.55 -0.96
CA ALA A 198 -39.97 -34.71 -0.32
C ALA A 198 -39.99 -34.57 1.22
N LEU A 199 -38.91 -34.07 1.82
CA LEU A 199 -38.84 -33.78 3.25
C LEU A 199 -39.85 -32.69 3.66
N GLY A 200 -40.05 -31.66 2.84
CA GLY A 200 -41.07 -30.63 3.07
C GLY A 200 -42.51 -31.16 2.99
N PHE A 201 -42.79 -32.12 2.11
CA PHE A 201 -44.07 -32.82 2.11
C PHE A 201 -44.26 -33.68 3.36
N MET A 202 -43.24 -34.42 3.78
CA MET A 202 -43.29 -35.21 5.02
C MET A 202 -43.50 -34.34 6.26
N SER A 203 -42.81 -33.20 6.37
CA SER A 203 -42.96 -32.28 7.51
C SER A 203 -44.35 -31.63 7.57
N SER A 204 -45.02 -31.45 6.42
CA SER A 204 -46.40 -30.93 6.37
C SER A 204 -47.45 -31.92 6.88
N ILE A 205 -47.13 -33.23 6.86
CA ILE A 205 -48.05 -34.31 7.23
C ILE A 205 -47.88 -34.67 8.71
N ASP A 206 -46.66 -34.62 9.23
CA ASP A 206 -46.33 -35.06 10.59
C ASP A 206 -45.51 -34.00 11.35
N LYS A 207 -46.03 -33.61 12.52
CA LYS A 207 -45.41 -32.62 13.40
C LYS A 207 -44.11 -33.13 14.04
N ASP A 208 -44.00 -34.42 14.30
CA ASP A 208 -42.77 -35.00 14.87
C ASP A 208 -41.63 -34.96 13.85
N ILE A 209 -41.95 -35.18 12.57
CA ILE A 209 -40.99 -35.01 11.46
C ILE A 209 -40.61 -33.54 11.30
N SER A 210 -41.56 -32.60 11.38
CA SER A 210 -41.26 -31.16 11.34
C SER A 210 -40.27 -30.76 12.44
N ASN A 211 -40.56 -31.14 13.69
CA ASN A 211 -39.69 -30.82 14.83
C ASN A 211 -38.30 -31.45 14.69
N PHE A 212 -38.21 -32.69 14.18
CA PHE A 212 -36.93 -33.34 13.91
C PHE A 212 -36.12 -32.60 12.85
N LEU A 213 -36.73 -32.20 11.74
CA LEU A 213 -36.05 -31.46 10.67
C LEU A 213 -35.63 -30.06 11.13
N ASP A 214 -36.48 -29.35 11.86
CA ASP A 214 -36.17 -28.02 12.41
C ASP A 214 -34.98 -28.08 13.37
N ASN A 215 -34.90 -29.12 14.22
CA ASN A 215 -33.74 -29.34 15.08
C ASN A 215 -32.47 -29.68 14.28
N VAL A 216 -32.54 -30.60 13.31
CA VAL A 216 -31.36 -31.01 12.52
C VAL A 216 -30.85 -29.87 11.64
N PHE A 217 -31.73 -29.14 10.96
CA PHE A 217 -31.33 -28.00 10.13
C PHE A 217 -30.96 -26.78 10.96
N GLY A 218 -31.60 -26.57 12.12
CA GLY A 218 -31.23 -25.56 13.10
C GLY A 218 -29.82 -25.80 13.64
N ASP A 219 -29.54 -27.00 14.16
CA ASP A 219 -28.21 -27.38 14.65
C ASP A 219 -27.14 -27.28 13.56
N LEU A 220 -27.48 -27.65 12.32
CA LEU A 220 -26.56 -27.53 11.18
C LEU A 220 -26.33 -26.05 10.79
N ALA A 221 -27.37 -25.21 10.81
CA ALA A 221 -27.25 -23.79 10.55
C ALA A 221 -26.42 -23.10 11.64
N ASP A 222 -26.68 -23.42 12.92
CA ASP A 222 -25.91 -22.93 14.06
C ASP A 222 -24.46 -23.39 13.98
N TYR A 223 -24.20 -24.64 13.57
CA TYR A 223 -22.86 -25.14 13.31
C TYR A 223 -22.15 -24.38 12.18
N PHE A 224 -22.85 -24.06 11.07
CA PHE A 224 -22.28 -23.27 9.98
C PHE A 224 -22.00 -21.82 10.34
N VAL A 225 -22.88 -21.22 11.14
CA VAL A 225 -22.68 -19.89 11.73
C VAL A 225 -21.49 -19.92 12.69
N HIS A 226 -21.38 -20.94 13.54
CA HIS A 226 -20.26 -21.12 14.47
C HIS A 226 -18.91 -21.30 13.74
N LEU A 227 -18.90 -22.02 12.61
CA LEU A 227 -17.72 -22.15 11.74
C LEU A 227 -17.39 -20.88 10.95
N ARG A 228 -18.21 -19.82 11.05
CA ARG A 228 -18.11 -18.59 10.24
C ARG A 228 -17.97 -18.88 8.75
N LEU A 229 -18.72 -19.88 8.24
CA LEU A 229 -18.63 -20.27 6.83
C LEU A 229 -18.94 -19.11 5.89
N GLU A 230 -19.88 -18.24 6.26
CA GLU A 230 -20.20 -17.02 5.50
C GLU A 230 -18.95 -16.14 5.26
N GLU A 231 -18.13 -15.91 6.28
CA GLU A 231 -16.90 -15.14 6.15
C GLU A 231 -15.91 -15.86 5.25
N ILE A 232 -15.76 -17.18 5.42
CA ILE A 232 -14.86 -18.01 4.60
C ILE A 232 -15.29 -17.98 3.12
N PHE A 233 -16.58 -18.10 2.84
CA PHE A 233 -17.15 -18.04 1.49
C PHE A 233 -16.94 -16.67 0.87
N VAL A 234 -17.29 -15.59 1.57
CA VAL A 234 -17.10 -14.21 1.09
C VAL A 234 -15.62 -13.94 0.82
N ARG A 235 -14.73 -14.27 1.77
CA ARG A 235 -13.28 -14.16 1.60
C ARG A 235 -12.78 -14.99 0.42
N GLY A 236 -13.30 -16.21 0.26
CA GLY A 236 -12.96 -17.11 -0.84
C GLY A 236 -13.31 -16.54 -2.22
N ILE A 237 -14.47 -15.88 -2.35
CA ILE A 237 -14.91 -15.21 -3.57
C ILE A 237 -14.02 -14.00 -3.87
N PHE A 238 -13.80 -13.12 -2.88
CA PHE A 238 -12.95 -11.94 -3.05
C PHE A 238 -11.46 -12.27 -3.24
N ALA A 239 -11.00 -13.42 -2.74
CA ALA A 239 -9.64 -13.91 -2.97
C ALA A 239 -9.36 -14.22 -4.43
N ILE A 240 -10.39 -14.50 -5.25
CA ILE A 240 -10.23 -14.76 -6.68
C ILE A 240 -9.65 -13.52 -7.40
N PRO A 241 -10.34 -12.36 -7.47
CA PRO A 241 -9.80 -11.18 -8.14
C PRO A 241 -8.48 -10.69 -7.51
N VAL A 242 -8.31 -10.84 -6.20
CA VAL A 242 -7.05 -10.50 -5.51
C VAL A 242 -5.92 -11.44 -5.93
N CYS A 243 -6.19 -12.73 -6.15
CA CYS A 243 -5.21 -13.69 -6.67
C CYS A 243 -4.73 -13.28 -8.06
N PHE A 244 -5.65 -12.94 -8.96
CA PHE A 244 -5.32 -12.40 -10.28
C PHE A 244 -4.46 -11.14 -10.17
N TYR A 245 -4.78 -10.27 -9.21
CA TYR A 245 -4.07 -9.02 -8.97
C TYR A 245 -2.64 -9.22 -8.46
N LEU A 246 -2.46 -9.93 -7.34
CA LEU A 246 -1.15 -10.17 -6.73
C LEU A 246 -0.26 -11.02 -7.64
N TYR A 247 -0.80 -12.11 -8.20
CA TYR A 247 -0.05 -12.95 -9.13
C TYR A 247 0.26 -12.20 -10.43
N GLY A 248 -0.67 -11.38 -10.92
CA GLY A 248 -0.47 -10.53 -12.09
C GLY A 248 0.71 -9.59 -11.91
N LEU A 249 0.77 -8.90 -10.76
CA LEU A 249 1.86 -8.01 -10.39
C LEU A 249 3.21 -8.75 -10.39
N MET A 250 3.32 -9.87 -9.67
CA MET A 250 4.57 -10.63 -9.54
C MET A 250 4.99 -11.26 -10.88
N SER A 251 4.06 -11.93 -11.55
CA SER A 251 4.33 -12.66 -12.80
C SER A 251 4.71 -11.75 -13.96
N ARG A 252 3.99 -10.64 -14.13
CA ARG A 252 4.24 -9.66 -15.21
C ARG A 252 5.52 -8.87 -14.95
N SER A 253 5.81 -8.56 -13.68
CA SER A 253 7.07 -7.93 -13.30
C SER A 253 8.26 -8.84 -13.57
N ALA A 254 8.15 -10.11 -13.20
CA ALA A 254 9.21 -11.10 -13.40
C ALA A 254 9.42 -11.52 -14.86
N LYS A 255 8.39 -11.44 -15.71
CA LYS A 255 8.49 -11.61 -17.18
C LYS A 255 9.10 -10.38 -17.89
N SER A 256 9.18 -9.23 -17.23
CA SER A 256 9.63 -7.98 -17.86
C SER A 256 11.14 -7.95 -18.05
N ASP A 257 11.57 -7.54 -19.23
CA ASP A 257 12.97 -7.24 -19.58
C ASP A 257 13.41 -5.82 -19.17
N GLY A 258 12.46 -4.96 -18.80
CA GLY A 258 12.71 -3.57 -18.42
C GLY A 258 12.65 -2.59 -19.60
N GLU A 259 12.51 -3.06 -20.83
CA GLU A 259 12.57 -2.20 -22.03
C GLU A 259 11.35 -1.29 -22.13
N ARG A 260 10.17 -1.79 -21.75
CA ARG A 260 8.96 -0.94 -21.68
C ARG A 260 9.12 0.16 -20.64
N GLU A 261 9.69 -0.16 -19.49
CA GLU A 261 9.90 0.77 -18.38
C GLU A 261 10.92 1.85 -18.76
N LYS A 262 12.01 1.48 -19.44
CA LYS A 262 12.95 2.45 -20.02
C LYS A 262 12.28 3.35 -21.06
N ARG A 263 11.40 2.80 -21.92
CA ARG A 263 10.61 3.61 -22.87
C ARG A 263 9.68 4.60 -22.16
N VAL A 264 8.98 4.18 -21.12
CA VAL A 264 8.14 5.07 -20.31
C VAL A 264 8.98 6.15 -19.63
N ALA A 265 10.12 5.80 -19.03
CA ALA A 265 11.02 6.75 -18.39
C ALA A 265 11.56 7.78 -19.39
N SER A 266 12.02 7.34 -20.58
CA SER A 266 12.48 8.24 -21.63
C SER A 266 11.36 9.13 -22.19
N TRP A 267 10.13 8.62 -22.29
CA TRP A 267 8.95 9.40 -22.65
C TRP A 267 8.62 10.47 -21.60
N LEU A 268 8.61 10.13 -20.31
CA LEU A 268 8.42 11.09 -19.21
C LEU A 268 9.50 12.18 -19.24
N MET A 269 10.76 11.80 -19.48
CA MET A 269 11.87 12.74 -19.62
C MET A 269 11.76 13.62 -20.87
N ARG A 270 11.18 13.11 -21.96
CA ARG A 270 10.93 13.88 -23.20
C ARG A 270 9.81 14.90 -23.04
N ILE A 271 8.77 14.58 -22.26
CA ILE A 271 7.67 15.51 -21.99
C ILE A 271 8.10 16.63 -21.05
N ARG A 272 9.04 16.35 -20.15
CA ARG A 272 9.59 17.33 -19.21
C ARG A 272 10.04 18.60 -19.93
N GLY A 273 9.42 19.72 -19.60
CA GLY A 273 9.71 21.04 -20.17
C GLY A 273 9.39 21.21 -21.66
N LYS A 274 8.66 20.27 -22.27
CA LYS A 274 8.22 20.32 -23.68
C LYS A 274 6.70 20.26 -23.81
N GLY A 275 5.95 20.51 -22.75
CA GLY A 275 4.50 20.67 -22.80
C GLY A 275 4.10 21.81 -23.73
N LYS A 276 3.92 21.52 -25.03
CA LYS A 276 3.56 22.50 -26.06
C LYS A 276 2.13 23.03 -25.91
N THR A 277 1.34 22.44 -25.03
CA THR A 277 -0.09 22.74 -24.86
C THR A 277 -0.34 24.01 -24.06
N VAL A 278 0.60 24.44 -23.21
CA VAL A 278 0.44 25.62 -22.34
C VAL A 278 1.70 26.47 -22.38
N SER A 279 1.56 27.78 -22.56
CA SER A 279 2.68 28.71 -22.47
C SER A 279 3.32 28.63 -21.08
N SER A 280 4.62 28.37 -21.00
CA SER A 280 5.35 28.34 -19.73
C SER A 280 5.22 29.65 -18.93
N THR A 281 4.93 30.77 -19.60
CA THR A 281 4.64 32.05 -18.93
C THR A 281 3.38 31.94 -18.07
N LEU A 282 2.32 31.28 -18.56
CA LEU A 282 1.08 31.11 -17.80
C LEU A 282 1.31 30.26 -16.55
N VAL A 283 2.14 29.21 -16.67
CA VAL A 283 2.54 28.36 -15.53
C VAL A 283 3.26 29.17 -14.47
N TYR A 284 4.16 30.08 -14.88
CA TYR A 284 4.89 30.95 -13.95
C TYR A 284 4.01 32.01 -13.30
N ILE A 285 3.09 32.61 -14.06
CA ILE A 285 2.11 33.55 -13.50
C ILE A 285 1.23 32.84 -12.47
N ALA A 286 0.70 31.66 -12.81
CA ALA A 286 -0.10 30.87 -11.88
C ALA A 286 0.68 30.51 -10.61
N ALA A 287 1.91 30.01 -10.74
CA ALA A 287 2.78 29.73 -9.60
C ALA A 287 3.09 31.00 -8.78
N GLY A 288 3.30 32.14 -9.43
CA GLY A 288 3.51 33.44 -8.77
C GLY A 288 2.28 33.89 -7.96
N ILE A 289 1.07 33.63 -8.45
CA ILE A 289 -0.18 33.91 -7.70
C ILE A 289 -0.21 33.10 -6.40
N PHE A 290 0.21 31.84 -6.42
CA PHE A 290 0.31 31.04 -5.18
C PHE A 290 1.29 31.65 -4.18
N VAL A 291 2.49 32.01 -4.61
CA VAL A 291 3.50 32.67 -3.75
C VAL A 291 2.93 33.96 -3.13
N VAL A 292 2.37 34.85 -3.96
CA VAL A 292 1.78 36.10 -3.45
C VAL A 292 0.62 35.82 -2.50
N GLY A 293 -0.24 34.86 -2.83
CA GLY A 293 -1.37 34.45 -1.99
C GLY A 293 -0.94 33.95 -0.62
N TYR A 294 0.12 33.13 -0.55
CA TYR A 294 0.66 32.65 0.72
C TYR A 294 1.29 33.77 1.53
N ILE A 295 2.06 34.69 0.91
CA ILE A 295 2.60 35.88 1.60
C ILE A 295 1.46 36.72 2.20
N LEU A 296 0.40 37.00 1.43
CA LEU A 296 -0.75 37.77 1.92
C LEU A 296 -1.48 37.04 3.05
N PHE A 297 -1.61 35.72 2.95
CA PHE A 297 -2.18 34.89 4.02
C PHE A 297 -1.35 34.98 5.30
N PHE A 298 -0.02 34.86 5.18
CA PHE A 298 0.91 35.00 6.31
C PHE A 298 0.79 36.35 6.99
N ILE A 299 0.76 37.44 6.22
CA ILE A 299 0.62 38.80 6.77
C ILE A 299 -0.73 38.92 7.49
N LYS A 300 -1.82 38.45 6.89
CA LYS A 300 -3.17 38.55 7.47
C LYS A 300 -3.33 37.73 8.74
N ARG A 301 -2.70 36.55 8.83
CA ARG A 301 -2.85 35.61 9.95
C ARG A 301 -1.62 35.50 10.83
N LEU A 302 -0.69 36.46 10.77
CA LEU A 302 0.60 36.36 11.46
C LEU A 302 0.45 36.05 12.95
N THR A 303 -0.37 36.82 13.67
CA THR A 303 -0.64 36.62 15.10
C THR A 303 -1.25 35.25 15.39
N TYR A 304 -2.22 34.82 14.59
CA TYR A 304 -2.83 33.49 14.72
C TYR A 304 -1.81 32.37 14.49
N MET A 305 -0.94 32.51 13.50
CA MET A 305 0.04 31.49 13.14
C MET A 305 1.19 31.40 14.15
N LEU A 306 1.61 32.54 14.71
CA LEU A 306 2.68 32.61 15.70
C LEU A 306 2.23 32.33 17.13
N GLY A 307 0.92 32.24 17.41
CA GLY A 307 0.37 31.93 18.74
C GLY A 307 1.00 30.69 19.38
N GLY A 308 1.21 29.62 18.61
CA GLY A 308 1.89 28.41 19.08
C GLY A 308 3.30 28.68 19.63
N PHE A 309 4.05 29.62 19.03
CA PHE A 309 5.40 29.99 19.52
C PHE A 309 5.33 30.82 20.80
N ALA A 310 4.28 31.62 20.96
CA ALA A 310 4.04 32.41 22.16
C ALA A 310 3.39 31.60 23.29
N GLY A 311 3.11 30.30 23.08
CA GLY A 311 2.36 29.48 24.01
C GLY A 311 0.91 29.91 24.17
N SER A 312 0.38 30.72 23.25
CA SER A 312 -0.98 31.25 23.29
C SER A 312 -1.87 30.52 22.29
N VAL A 313 -3.14 30.36 22.67
CA VAL A 313 -4.19 29.82 21.80
C VAL A 313 -5.25 30.90 21.64
N PRO A 314 -5.83 31.06 20.44
CA PRO A 314 -6.91 32.03 20.23
C PRO A 314 -8.08 31.81 21.19
N ASP A 315 -8.71 32.90 21.63
CA ASP A 315 -9.80 32.86 22.60
C ASP A 315 -10.94 31.94 22.14
N GLY A 316 -11.39 31.07 23.06
CA GLY A 316 -12.46 30.10 22.79
C GLY A 316 -12.05 28.87 21.96
N MET A 317 -10.78 28.74 21.56
CA MET A 317 -10.29 27.57 20.81
C MET A 317 -9.60 26.55 21.72
N LEU A 318 -9.91 25.27 21.52
CA LEU A 318 -9.19 24.17 22.14
C LEU A 318 -7.79 24.02 21.52
N VAL A 319 -6.76 23.80 22.36
CA VAL A 319 -5.37 23.57 21.90
C VAL A 319 -5.29 22.43 20.89
N SER A 320 -6.06 21.35 21.11
CA SER A 320 -6.11 20.19 20.22
C SER A 320 -6.67 20.55 18.84
N HIS A 321 -7.68 21.43 18.78
CA HIS A 321 -8.23 21.93 17.52
C HIS A 321 -7.20 22.79 16.79
N TYR A 322 -6.59 23.73 17.51
CA TYR A 322 -5.56 24.63 16.97
C TYR A 322 -4.37 23.88 16.35
N ALA A 323 -3.90 22.81 17.02
CA ALA A 323 -2.79 21.99 16.53
C ALA A 323 -3.18 21.10 15.33
N ARG A 324 -4.36 20.47 15.36
CA ARG A 324 -4.86 19.65 14.25
C ARG A 324 -5.09 20.48 13.00
N GLU A 325 -5.70 21.65 13.14
CA GLU A 325 -5.91 22.59 12.04
C GLU A 325 -4.58 22.99 11.41
N GLY A 326 -3.59 23.40 12.22
CA GLY A 326 -2.26 23.74 11.71
C GLY A 326 -1.54 22.60 10.99
N PHE A 327 -1.67 21.37 11.49
CA PHE A 327 -1.13 20.18 10.82
C PHE A 327 -1.77 19.94 9.44
N PHE A 328 -3.11 19.97 9.35
CA PHE A 328 -3.81 19.76 8.08
C PHE A 328 -3.66 20.93 7.10
N GLU A 329 -3.53 22.17 7.58
CA GLU A 329 -3.14 23.33 6.78
C GLU A 329 -1.80 23.06 6.07
N LEU A 330 -0.78 22.61 6.81
CA LEU A 330 0.51 22.22 6.23
C LEU A 330 0.37 21.11 5.18
N VAL A 331 -0.36 20.04 5.50
CA VAL A 331 -0.55 18.91 4.57
C VAL A 331 -1.20 19.38 3.27
N GLY A 332 -2.26 20.18 3.37
CA GLY A 332 -2.98 20.74 2.22
C GLY A 332 -2.09 21.65 1.37
N ILE A 333 -1.39 22.60 2.00
CA ILE A 333 -0.49 23.53 1.32
C ILE A 333 0.66 22.78 0.64
N MET A 334 1.24 21.80 1.32
CA MET A 334 2.30 20.98 0.73
C MET A 334 1.79 20.19 -0.48
N ALA A 335 0.59 19.62 -0.41
CA ALA A 335 0.00 18.91 -1.54
C ALA A 335 -0.19 19.83 -2.75
N VAL A 336 -0.75 21.04 -2.54
CA VAL A 336 -0.89 22.06 -3.58
C VAL A 336 0.47 22.47 -4.13
N ASN A 337 1.46 22.73 -3.28
CA ASN A 337 2.80 23.14 -3.69
C ASN A 337 3.54 22.06 -4.48
N MET A 338 3.33 20.79 -4.14
CA MET A 338 3.85 19.66 -4.92
C MET A 338 3.18 19.54 -6.28
N CYS A 339 1.87 19.83 -6.38
CA CYS A 339 1.16 19.91 -7.67
C CYS A 339 1.69 21.06 -8.55
N VAL A 340 1.89 22.24 -7.96
CA VAL A 340 2.48 23.40 -8.67
C VAL A 340 3.91 23.09 -9.09
N TYR A 341 4.71 22.48 -8.22
CA TYR A 341 6.06 22.02 -8.55
C TYR A 341 6.06 21.02 -9.73
N LEU A 342 5.14 20.05 -9.73
CA LEU A 342 4.98 19.10 -10.82
C LEU A 342 4.58 19.80 -12.13
N ALA A 343 3.67 20.78 -12.06
CA ALA A 343 3.29 21.58 -13.22
C ALA A 343 4.49 22.36 -13.79
N ILE A 344 5.33 22.95 -12.93
CA ILE A 344 6.57 23.62 -13.35
C ILE A 344 7.55 22.63 -13.99
N ILE A 345 7.69 21.40 -13.46
CA ILE A 345 8.53 20.36 -14.08
C ILE A 345 8.04 19.98 -15.48
N LEU A 346 6.73 19.81 -15.65
CA LEU A 346 6.15 19.28 -16.89
C LEU A 346 6.00 20.36 -17.97
N LEU A 347 5.57 21.57 -17.59
CA LEU A 347 5.14 22.63 -18.50
C LEU A 347 6.06 23.86 -18.48
N GLY A 348 6.97 23.97 -17.50
CA GLY A 348 7.92 25.07 -17.40
C GLY A 348 9.05 25.01 -18.43
N LYS A 349 9.68 26.15 -18.71
CA LYS A 349 10.87 26.22 -19.56
C LYS A 349 12.05 25.54 -18.88
N THR A 350 12.71 24.70 -19.65
CA THR A 350 13.97 24.05 -19.30
C THR A 350 15.07 24.62 -20.19
N ASP A 351 16.27 24.79 -19.65
CA ASP A 351 17.45 25.27 -20.38
C ASP A 351 17.93 24.23 -21.42
N SER A 352 18.85 24.62 -22.30
CA SER A 352 19.47 23.77 -23.33
C SER A 352 20.07 22.46 -22.76
N ASP A 353 20.57 22.52 -21.53
CA ASP A 353 21.11 21.40 -20.76
C ASP A 353 20.05 20.52 -20.07
N GLY A 354 18.76 20.80 -20.24
CA GLY A 354 17.71 20.04 -19.54
C GLY A 354 17.54 20.43 -18.06
N LYS A 355 18.13 21.56 -17.63
CA LYS A 355 18.07 22.11 -16.26
C LYS A 355 16.91 23.10 -16.09
N PHE A 356 16.42 23.28 -14.86
CA PHE A 356 15.38 24.28 -14.56
C PHE A 356 15.82 25.69 -14.97
N SER A 357 14.95 26.42 -15.67
CA SER A 357 15.16 27.84 -15.94
C SER A 357 15.18 28.66 -14.65
N VAL A 358 15.83 29.83 -14.67
CA VAL A 358 15.94 30.72 -13.50
C VAL A 358 14.57 31.04 -12.86
N PRO A 359 13.51 31.39 -13.61
CA PRO A 359 12.19 31.64 -13.02
C PRO A 359 11.61 30.41 -12.30
N SER A 360 11.79 29.21 -12.87
CA SER A 360 11.34 27.96 -12.24
C SER A 360 12.07 27.73 -10.91
N LYS A 361 13.38 27.98 -10.87
CA LYS A 361 14.17 27.82 -9.65
C LYS A 361 13.70 28.77 -8.55
N ILE A 362 13.48 30.04 -8.88
CA ILE A 362 13.02 31.06 -7.93
C ILE A 362 11.65 30.69 -7.39
N LEU A 363 10.66 30.45 -8.26
CA LEU A 363 9.28 30.14 -7.85
C LEU A 363 9.20 28.87 -7.00
N VAL A 364 9.87 27.79 -7.40
CA VAL A 364 9.90 26.55 -6.61
C VAL A 364 10.59 26.78 -5.27
N THR A 365 11.67 27.57 -5.23
CA THR A 365 12.35 27.89 -3.97
C THR A 365 11.43 28.65 -3.04
N LEU A 366 10.71 29.67 -3.52
CA LEU A 366 9.77 30.45 -2.72
C LEU A 366 8.65 29.57 -2.15
N LEU A 367 7.99 28.77 -3.01
CA LEU A 367 6.93 27.84 -2.58
C LEU A 367 7.43 26.84 -1.53
N MET A 368 8.64 26.30 -1.69
CA MET A 368 9.20 25.34 -0.74
C MET A 368 9.65 26.03 0.56
N VAL A 369 10.15 27.26 0.50
CA VAL A 369 10.47 28.07 1.69
C VAL A 369 9.20 28.36 2.49
N GLU A 370 8.12 28.78 1.84
CA GLU A 370 6.81 28.96 2.49
C GLU A 370 6.34 27.66 3.14
N SER A 371 6.49 26.53 2.45
CA SER A 371 6.14 25.21 2.99
C SER A 371 6.96 24.86 4.24
N ILE A 372 8.25 25.23 4.29
CA ILE A 372 9.09 25.05 5.49
C ILE A 372 8.62 25.97 6.63
N ILE A 373 8.23 27.21 6.32
CA ILE A 373 7.68 28.14 7.33
C ILE A 373 6.36 27.57 7.90
N PHE A 374 5.46 27.09 7.06
CA PHE A 374 4.25 26.38 7.49
C PHE A 374 4.58 25.15 8.34
N ALA A 375 5.63 24.40 8.00
CA ALA A 375 6.05 23.25 8.79
C ALA A 375 6.55 23.67 10.17
N ALA A 376 7.33 24.76 10.28
CA ALA A 376 7.77 25.31 11.56
C ALA A 376 6.58 25.76 12.43
N ILE A 377 5.58 26.39 11.81
CA ILE A 377 4.36 26.83 12.51
C ILE A 377 3.53 25.64 12.99
N ALA A 378 3.28 24.66 12.13
CA ALA A 378 2.56 23.44 12.52
C ALA A 378 3.29 22.69 13.64
N MET A 379 4.62 22.60 13.56
CA MET A 379 5.45 21.99 14.60
C MET A 379 5.32 22.73 15.93
N SER A 380 5.31 24.06 15.91
CA SER A 380 5.13 24.88 17.10
C SER A 380 3.77 24.65 17.77
N LYS A 381 2.68 24.63 17.00
CA LYS A 381 1.34 24.31 17.52
C LYS A 381 1.25 22.88 18.06
N LEU A 382 1.85 21.91 17.37
CA LEU A 382 1.92 20.52 17.83
C LEU A 382 2.76 20.37 19.10
N GLY A 383 3.85 21.15 19.22
CA GLY A 383 4.70 21.20 20.41
C GLY A 383 3.96 21.76 21.62
N LEU A 384 3.18 22.83 21.44
CA LEU A 384 2.29 23.36 22.48
C LEU A 384 1.21 22.34 22.88
N TYR A 385 0.66 21.62 21.91
CA TYR A 385 -0.31 20.55 22.19
C TYR A 385 0.32 19.39 22.97
N TYR A 386 1.56 19.02 22.63
CA TYR A 386 2.33 18.01 23.36
C TYR A 386 2.69 18.48 24.78
N SER A 387 3.08 19.74 24.98
CA SER A 387 3.48 20.23 26.30
C SER A 387 2.32 20.27 27.30
N ILE A 388 1.09 20.49 26.83
CA ILE A 388 -0.10 20.56 27.70
C ILE A 388 -0.68 19.17 27.97
N TYR A 389 -0.77 18.30 26.97
CA TYR A 389 -1.48 17.02 27.08
C TYR A 389 -0.54 15.79 27.12
N GLY A 390 0.77 16.01 27.16
CA GLY A 390 1.77 14.96 27.24
C GLY A 390 1.93 14.13 25.97
N TYR A 391 2.39 12.89 26.14
CA TYR A 391 2.63 11.97 25.05
C TYR A 391 1.33 11.36 24.53
N THR A 392 1.18 11.32 23.20
CA THR A 392 0.31 10.37 22.53
C THR A 392 0.94 9.94 21.20
N PRO A 393 0.71 8.70 20.76
CA PRO A 393 1.20 8.20 19.48
C PRO A 393 0.81 9.06 18.27
N LYS A 394 -0.45 9.54 18.25
CA LYS A 394 -0.96 10.38 17.16
C LYS A 394 -0.25 11.74 17.08
N ARG A 395 0.07 12.37 18.23
CA ARG A 395 0.82 13.64 18.26
C ARG A 395 2.23 13.45 17.73
N ILE A 396 2.92 12.41 18.17
CA ILE A 396 4.29 12.11 17.72
C ILE A 396 4.32 11.78 16.23
N LEU A 397 3.36 11.01 15.73
CA LEU A 397 3.24 10.72 14.30
C LEU A 397 2.99 12.01 13.49
N ALA A 398 2.11 12.91 13.96
CA ALA A 398 1.87 14.19 13.31
C ALA A 398 3.13 15.07 13.29
N MET A 399 3.86 15.16 14.41
CA MET A 399 5.14 15.88 14.49
C MET A 399 6.18 15.30 13.53
N TRP A 400 6.32 13.97 13.47
CA TRP A 400 7.18 13.31 12.50
C TRP A 400 6.78 13.64 11.06
N ALA A 401 5.48 13.58 10.73
CA ALA A 401 4.99 13.88 9.39
C ALA A 401 5.30 15.34 9.04
N THR A 402 5.11 16.30 9.95
CA THR A 402 5.52 17.70 9.77
C THR A 402 7.02 17.85 9.47
N LEU A 403 7.89 17.14 10.20
CA LEU A 403 9.33 17.14 9.92
C LEU A 403 9.66 16.51 8.56
N ALA A 404 9.01 15.40 8.21
CA ALA A 404 9.20 14.73 6.93
C ALA A 404 8.78 15.62 5.76
N LEU A 405 7.68 16.35 5.88
CA LEU A 405 7.23 17.32 4.88
C LEU A 405 8.20 18.51 4.75
N GLY A 406 8.66 19.08 5.87
CA GLY A 406 9.69 20.14 5.86
C GLY A 406 11.00 19.66 5.22
N PHE A 407 11.44 18.44 5.54
CA PHE A 407 12.62 17.83 4.94
C PHE A 407 12.43 17.57 3.43
N ALA A 408 11.25 17.13 3.01
CA ALA A 408 10.93 16.94 1.59
C ALA A 408 11.01 18.28 0.82
N ALA A 409 10.49 19.37 1.38
CA ALA A 409 10.62 20.70 0.79
C ALA A 409 12.09 21.13 0.67
N LEU A 410 12.90 20.91 1.71
CA LEU A 410 14.35 21.18 1.66
C LEU A 410 15.05 20.36 0.57
N MET A 411 14.75 19.06 0.46
CA MET A 411 15.32 18.20 -0.58
C MET A 411 14.90 18.62 -2.00
N THR A 412 13.69 19.16 -2.17
CA THR A 412 13.22 19.73 -3.44
C THR A 412 14.02 20.96 -3.82
N ILE A 413 14.27 21.89 -2.88
CA ILE A 413 15.12 23.07 -3.11
C ILE A 413 16.52 22.62 -3.57
N ILE A 414 17.15 21.71 -2.82
CA ILE A 414 18.49 21.22 -3.16
C ILE A 414 18.51 20.55 -4.53
N THR A 415 17.48 19.76 -4.87
CA THR A 415 17.36 19.09 -6.17
C THR A 415 17.28 20.08 -7.33
N VAL A 416 16.49 21.14 -7.17
CA VAL A 416 16.29 22.17 -8.20
C VAL A 416 17.58 22.97 -8.46
N HIS A 417 18.36 23.26 -7.41
CA HIS A 417 19.60 24.03 -7.53
C HIS A 417 20.80 23.19 -7.97
N ARG A 418 20.98 21.99 -7.41
CA ARG A 418 22.13 21.12 -7.73
C ARG A 418 21.95 20.32 -9.01
N GLY A 419 20.73 20.24 -9.56
CA GLY A 419 20.42 19.48 -10.77
C GLY A 419 20.54 17.95 -10.62
N LYS A 420 20.85 17.46 -9.42
CA LYS A 420 20.91 16.03 -9.09
C LYS A 420 19.65 15.65 -8.31
N PRO A 421 18.99 14.53 -8.65
CA PRO A 421 17.80 14.10 -7.93
C PRO A 421 18.17 13.60 -6.53
N HIS A 422 17.92 14.42 -5.49
CA HIS A 422 18.11 14.05 -4.09
C HIS A 422 16.89 13.33 -3.48
N PHE A 423 15.85 13.09 -4.29
CA PHE A 423 14.63 12.34 -3.92
C PHE A 423 14.89 10.98 -3.26
N ARG A 424 15.94 10.27 -3.68
CA ARG A 424 16.28 8.97 -3.10
C ARG A 424 16.60 9.10 -1.60
N ALA A 425 17.36 10.14 -1.21
CA ALA A 425 17.70 10.38 0.18
C ALA A 425 16.44 10.71 0.99
N GLY A 426 15.55 11.55 0.44
CA GLY A 426 14.25 11.89 1.03
C GLY A 426 13.39 10.66 1.33
N VAL A 427 13.28 9.75 0.37
CA VAL A 427 12.45 8.55 0.49
C VAL A 427 13.03 7.55 1.48
N ILE A 428 14.36 7.36 1.47
CA ILE A 428 15.03 6.50 2.46
C ILE A 428 14.86 7.10 3.86
N PHE A 429 15.07 8.40 4.02
CA PHE A 429 14.86 9.10 5.28
C PHE A 429 13.42 8.93 5.77
N ALA A 430 12.42 9.19 4.93
CA ALA A 430 11.01 9.04 5.29
C ALA A 430 10.67 7.60 5.69
N SER A 431 11.13 6.60 4.93
CA SER A 431 10.84 5.19 5.20
C SER A 431 11.48 4.71 6.52
N VAL A 432 12.75 5.06 6.75
CA VAL A 432 13.49 4.64 7.95
C VAL A 432 13.01 5.39 9.19
N SER A 433 12.83 6.71 9.09
CA SER A 433 12.34 7.52 10.22
C SER A 433 10.90 7.18 10.60
N TYR A 434 10.05 6.82 9.63
CA TYR A 434 8.70 6.32 9.89
C TYR A 434 8.73 5.04 10.74
N ILE A 435 9.52 4.04 10.34
CA ILE A 435 9.63 2.79 11.10
C ILE A 435 10.18 3.08 12.50
N ALA A 436 11.23 3.92 12.60
CA ALA A 436 11.83 4.27 13.88
C ALA A 436 10.83 4.96 14.81
N ILE A 437 10.01 5.90 14.30
CA ILE A 437 9.04 6.61 15.12
C ILE A 437 7.89 5.71 15.56
N CYS A 438 7.42 4.79 14.71
CA CYS A 438 6.39 3.83 15.08
C CYS A 438 6.87 2.86 16.16
N ILE A 439 8.12 2.37 16.06
CA ILE A 439 8.71 1.50 17.09
C ILE A 439 8.90 2.27 18.39
N LEU A 440 9.48 3.48 18.34
CA LEU A 440 9.64 4.33 19.52
C LEU A 440 8.30 4.62 20.18
N SER A 441 7.27 4.90 19.37
CA SER A 441 5.92 5.13 19.85
C SER A 441 5.36 3.90 20.57
N GLY A 442 5.54 2.70 20.01
CA GLY A 442 5.15 1.46 20.68
C GLY A 442 5.83 1.28 22.04
N VAL A 443 7.14 1.54 22.10
CA VAL A 443 7.93 1.42 23.33
C VAL A 443 7.47 2.43 24.38
N LEU A 444 7.21 3.69 24.00
CA LEU A 444 6.76 4.73 24.91
C LEU A 444 5.39 4.40 25.53
N VAL A 445 4.47 3.84 24.75
CA VAL A 445 3.19 3.35 25.30
C VAL A 445 3.44 2.18 26.26
N ALA A 446 4.33 1.24 25.92
CA ALA A 446 4.65 0.08 26.76
C ALA A 446 5.22 0.43 28.14
N ILE A 447 5.92 1.56 28.26
CA ILE A 447 6.49 2.02 29.53
C ILE A 447 5.57 3.02 30.28
N GLY A 448 4.38 3.32 29.76
CA GLY A 448 3.40 4.21 30.39
C GLY A 448 3.76 5.70 30.36
N ALA A 449 4.44 6.16 29.29
CA ALA A 449 4.87 7.56 29.11
C ALA A 449 3.75 8.53 28.71
#